data_AF-A0A9P9EVD5-F1
#
_entry.id   AF-A0A9P9EVD5-F1
#
_cell.length_a   1.000
_cell.length_b   1.000
_cell.length_c   1.000
_cell.angle_alpha   90.00
_cell.angle_beta   90.00
_cell.angle_gamma   90.00
#
_symmetry.space_group_name_H-M   'P 1'
#
loop_
_entity.id
_entity.type
_entity.pdbx_description
1 polymer ?
#
loop_
_entity_poly.entity_id
_entity_poly.type
_entity_poly.pdbx_seq_one_letter_code
_entity_poly.pdbx_strand_id
1 'polypeptide(L)'
;MTTNSTTRLVTGEDWITWFKTLKTKATNENLWDYLDPTKTNKPELNIKEPVPPNIRKFRKRNAVNTRGTLADTPSTSTQSTDTIIARGDDEDPHFYEGDNIAIQAQDVEELTEKGLRTYNALWTNYEHRNKLYIQSVTKVKTIQNWVMDTIDESHSRHHCLAENSLMEWIQSIYNEFSLAADERKQKARRTYREILAEPRSKKITTYQATGDWLTRWRNAINEAQDVKLQEATEPDQWLNDLTDALRSTPMESWINAYNVTQTDQVRAGTLTVGPVTADIRRAIGSQPELLKKTRIAQGAFHSGGSQEEEGKDDHSTNARRGGSKKRPRGSIRDDRESKCPACFRRHPLVKCYYAFPEKKPEHFDLTPWIEEKVNKRIEKNEDNLADRIRKIKLEGSA
;
A
#
# COMPACT_ATOMS: atom_id res chain seq x y z
N MET A 1 -22.98 -12.38 2.84
CA MET A 1 -22.80 -10.97 2.42
C MET A 1 -21.31 -10.68 2.37
N THR A 2 -20.69 -10.89 1.20
CA THR A 2 -19.28 -10.57 0.97
C THR A 2 -19.20 -9.09 0.65
N THR A 3 -18.66 -8.30 1.58
CA THR A 3 -18.31 -6.91 1.34
C THR A 3 -17.23 -6.88 0.27
N ASN A 4 -17.60 -6.63 -0.98
CA ASN A 4 -16.66 -6.25 -2.04
C ASN A 4 -16.06 -4.90 -1.61
N SER A 5 -14.91 -4.93 -0.93
CA SER A 5 -14.16 -3.71 -0.66
C SER A 5 -13.76 -3.12 -2.02
N THR A 6 -14.44 -2.06 -2.43
CA THR A 6 -14.12 -1.34 -3.67
C THR A 6 -12.69 -0.82 -3.53
N THR A 7 -11.77 -1.39 -4.32
CA THR A 7 -10.36 -0.99 -4.32
C THR A 7 -10.30 0.43 -4.89
N ARG A 8 -9.96 1.42 -4.05
CA ARG A 8 -9.89 2.83 -4.46
C ARG A 8 -8.44 3.24 -4.66
N LEU A 9 -8.14 3.89 -5.77
CA LEU A 9 -6.83 4.46 -6.07
C LEU A 9 -6.73 5.85 -5.46
N VAL A 10 -6.10 5.94 -4.29
CA VAL A 10 -5.83 7.22 -3.62
C VAL A 10 -4.33 7.49 -3.57
N THR A 11 -3.52 6.45 -3.37
CA THR A 11 -2.07 6.54 -3.23
C THR A 11 -1.35 5.53 -4.11
N GLY A 12 -0.04 5.71 -4.30
CA GLY A 12 0.81 4.74 -4.99
C GLY A 12 0.86 3.36 -4.34
N GLU A 13 0.50 3.22 -3.05
CA GLU A 13 0.41 1.92 -2.39
C GLU A 13 -0.81 1.13 -2.88
N ASP A 14 -1.89 1.82 -3.22
CA ASP A 14 -3.15 1.24 -3.72
C ASP A 14 -3.02 0.79 -5.18
N TRP A 15 -2.09 1.41 -5.93
CA TRP A 15 -1.86 1.16 -7.35
C TRP A 15 -1.70 -0.32 -7.68
N ILE A 16 -0.89 -1.05 -6.91
CA ILE A 16 -0.60 -2.47 -7.19
C ILE A 16 -1.89 -3.30 -7.16
N THR A 17 -2.71 -3.09 -6.13
CA THR A 17 -3.96 -3.82 -5.94
C THR A 17 -5.00 -3.35 -6.96
N TRP A 18 -5.11 -2.04 -7.18
CA TRP A 18 -6.05 -1.44 -8.12
C TRP A 18 -5.76 -1.87 -9.56
N PHE A 19 -4.51 -1.82 -10.01
CA PHE A 19 -4.09 -2.19 -11.35
C PHE A 19 -4.33 -3.68 -11.63
N LYS A 20 -4.14 -4.55 -10.63
CA LYS A 20 -4.50 -5.97 -10.72
C LYS A 20 -6.00 -6.18 -10.89
N THR A 21 -6.82 -5.41 -10.18
CA THR A 21 -8.29 -5.45 -10.32
C THR A 21 -8.74 -4.93 -11.68
N LEU A 22 -8.15 -3.82 -12.16
CA LEU A 22 -8.38 -3.29 -13.52
C LEU A 22 -8.08 -4.36 -14.57
N LYS A 23 -6.90 -4.99 -14.49
CA LYS A 23 -6.49 -6.06 -15.41
C LYS A 23 -7.49 -7.21 -15.43
N THR A 24 -7.93 -7.65 -14.25
CA THR A 24 -8.90 -8.74 -14.12
C THR A 24 -10.23 -8.38 -14.77
N LYS A 25 -10.76 -7.19 -14.50
CA LYS A 25 -12.03 -6.71 -15.10
C LYS A 25 -11.94 -6.55 -16.60
N ALA A 26 -10.88 -5.92 -17.10
CA ALA A 26 -10.65 -5.75 -18.53
C ALA A 26 -10.44 -7.09 -19.26
N THR A 27 -9.86 -8.09 -18.58
CA THR A 27 -9.74 -9.45 -19.14
C THR A 27 -11.12 -10.11 -19.26
N ASN A 28 -11.97 -9.98 -18.24
CA ASN A 28 -13.33 -10.53 -18.27
C ASN A 28 -14.18 -9.92 -19.40
N GLU A 29 -14.00 -8.63 -19.70
CA GLU A 29 -14.69 -7.95 -20.80
C GLU A 29 -14.06 -8.23 -22.19
N ASN A 30 -12.94 -8.97 -22.24
CA ASN A 30 -12.10 -9.22 -23.43
C ASN A 30 -11.54 -7.92 -24.05
N LEU A 31 -11.20 -6.95 -23.20
CA LEU A 31 -10.62 -5.67 -23.60
C LEU A 31 -9.14 -5.52 -23.22
N TRP A 32 -8.59 -6.39 -22.37
CA TRP A 32 -7.22 -6.22 -21.85
C TRP A 32 -6.16 -6.13 -22.95
N ASP A 33 -6.25 -6.94 -24.01
CA ASP A 33 -5.25 -6.90 -25.09
C ASP A 33 -5.16 -5.57 -25.83
N TYR A 34 -6.26 -4.79 -25.81
CA TYR A 34 -6.32 -3.45 -26.37
C TYR A 34 -5.91 -2.38 -25.35
N LEU A 35 -6.15 -2.62 -24.06
CA LEU A 35 -5.95 -1.61 -23.00
C LEU A 35 -4.58 -1.71 -22.31
N ASP A 36 -3.86 -2.82 -22.45
CA ASP A 36 -2.61 -3.09 -21.73
C ASP A 36 -1.57 -1.98 -21.96
N PRO A 37 -1.22 -1.16 -20.95
CA PRO A 37 -0.29 -0.05 -21.10
C PRO A 37 1.17 -0.49 -21.34
N THR A 38 1.47 -1.77 -21.14
CA THR A 38 2.84 -2.30 -21.26
C THR A 38 3.20 -2.78 -22.67
N LYS A 39 2.21 -3.01 -23.54
CA LYS A 39 2.41 -3.49 -24.91
C LYS A 39 2.67 -2.32 -25.86
N THR A 40 3.77 -2.37 -26.62
CA THR A 40 4.13 -1.33 -27.60
C THR A 40 3.31 -1.43 -28.89
N ASN A 41 2.97 -2.64 -29.33
CA ASN A 41 2.17 -2.90 -30.54
C ASN A 41 0.79 -3.42 -30.13
N LYS A 42 -0.13 -2.51 -29.80
CA LYS A 42 -1.50 -2.86 -29.42
C LYS A 42 -2.39 -2.96 -30.67
N PRO A 43 -3.29 -3.96 -30.74
CA PRO A 43 -4.33 -3.93 -31.75
C PRO A 43 -5.22 -2.70 -31.55
N GLU A 44 -5.63 -2.06 -32.65
CA GLU A 44 -6.58 -0.94 -32.58
C GLU A 44 -7.96 -1.44 -32.16
N LEU A 45 -8.51 -0.88 -31.10
CA LEU A 45 -9.90 -1.09 -30.72
C LEU A 45 -10.78 -0.26 -31.67
N ASN A 46 -11.14 -0.84 -32.81
CA ASN A 46 -11.86 -0.15 -33.88
C ASN A 46 -13.35 -0.01 -33.54
N ILE A 47 -13.69 0.96 -32.71
CA ILE A 47 -15.07 1.34 -32.34
C ILE A 47 -15.58 2.38 -33.35
N LYS A 48 -15.64 2.01 -34.64
CA LYS A 48 -16.24 2.87 -35.66
C LYS A 48 -17.71 2.53 -35.80
N GLU A 49 -18.56 3.56 -35.76
CA GLU A 49 -19.97 3.41 -36.04
C GLU A 49 -20.15 2.89 -37.48
N PRO A 50 -20.83 1.76 -37.68
CA PRO A 50 -21.05 1.23 -39.01
C PRO A 50 -21.98 2.15 -39.80
N VAL A 51 -21.70 2.33 -41.08
CA VAL A 51 -22.51 3.19 -41.95
C VAL A 51 -23.66 2.36 -42.56
N PRO A 52 -24.92 2.83 -42.49
CA PRO A 52 -26.03 2.14 -43.11
C PRO A 52 -25.85 2.08 -44.65
N PRO A 53 -26.27 0.99 -45.31
CA PRO A 53 -26.13 0.87 -46.75
C PRO A 53 -27.00 1.90 -47.47
N ASN A 54 -26.40 2.62 -48.42
CA ASN A 54 -27.09 3.66 -49.17
C ASN A 54 -27.84 3.07 -50.37
N ILE A 55 -29.16 3.20 -50.35
CA ILE A 55 -30.06 2.65 -51.38
C ILE A 55 -29.86 3.29 -52.76
N ARG A 56 -29.38 4.54 -52.81
CA ARG A 56 -29.16 5.30 -54.06
C ARG A 56 -28.01 4.75 -54.90
N LYS A 57 -27.19 3.85 -54.34
CA LYS A 57 -26.13 3.15 -55.08
C LYS A 57 -26.66 2.04 -56.00
N PHE A 58 -27.95 1.73 -55.95
CA PHE A 58 -28.56 0.66 -56.72
C PHE A 58 -29.46 1.19 -57.84
N ARG A 59 -29.61 0.40 -58.92
CA ARG A 59 -30.41 0.78 -60.11
C ARG A 59 -31.91 0.52 -59.92
N LYS A 60 -32.75 1.41 -60.43
CA LYS A 60 -34.21 1.23 -60.53
C LYS A 60 -34.56 0.06 -61.45
N ARG A 61 -35.59 -0.72 -61.07
CA ARG A 61 -36.12 -1.90 -61.80
C ARG A 61 -36.53 -1.55 -63.24
N ASN A 62 -37.03 -0.34 -63.47
CA ASN A 62 -37.58 0.09 -64.77
C ASN A 62 -36.59 0.91 -65.62
N ALA A 63 -35.32 1.04 -65.22
CA ALA A 63 -34.34 1.85 -65.95
C ALA A 63 -33.77 1.17 -67.21
N VAL A 64 -34.29 0.00 -67.59
CA VAL A 64 -34.00 -0.67 -68.85
C VAL A 64 -35.25 -0.51 -69.73
N ASN A 65 -35.42 0.66 -70.37
CA ASN A 65 -36.25 0.80 -71.59
C ASN A 65 -36.13 2.18 -72.27
N THR A 66 -34.96 2.81 -72.21
CA THR A 66 -34.70 4.04 -72.99
C THR A 66 -33.32 4.02 -73.61
N ARG A 67 -33.08 3.03 -74.48
CA ARG A 67 -32.06 3.18 -75.52
C ARG A 67 -32.51 2.42 -76.77
N GLY A 68 -33.09 3.15 -77.73
CA GLY A 68 -33.41 2.60 -79.05
C GLY A 68 -34.67 3.17 -79.71
N THR A 69 -34.75 4.48 -79.91
CA THR A 69 -35.59 5.03 -80.99
C THR A 69 -34.71 5.91 -81.87
N LEU A 70 -34.44 5.40 -83.08
CA LEU A 70 -34.46 6.10 -84.38
C LEU A 70 -33.53 5.38 -85.38
N ALA A 71 -34.12 4.57 -86.27
CA ALA A 71 -33.95 4.64 -87.73
C ALA A 71 -34.67 3.46 -88.39
N ASP A 72 -35.67 3.77 -89.20
CA ASP A 72 -36.34 2.87 -90.15
C ASP A 72 -35.38 2.40 -91.24
N THR A 73 -35.41 1.11 -91.59
CA THR A 73 -35.57 0.63 -92.97
C THR A 73 -35.84 -0.89 -93.00
N PRO A 74 -36.66 -1.40 -93.94
CA PRO A 74 -37.17 -2.76 -93.90
C PRO A 74 -36.32 -3.71 -94.73
N SER A 75 -36.24 -5.00 -94.35
CA SER A 75 -36.43 -6.15 -95.27
C SER A 75 -35.99 -7.50 -94.67
N THR A 76 -36.91 -8.46 -94.81
CA THR A 76 -36.72 -9.89 -95.11
C THR A 76 -36.35 -10.88 -93.99
N SER A 77 -37.19 -11.91 -93.95
CA SER A 77 -37.21 -13.13 -93.14
C SER A 77 -35.92 -13.96 -93.19
N THR A 78 -35.56 -14.61 -92.08
CA THR A 78 -35.49 -16.08 -91.98
C THR A 78 -35.32 -16.54 -90.51
N GLN A 79 -35.77 -17.76 -90.23
CA GLN A 79 -35.77 -18.44 -88.93
C GLN A 79 -34.37 -18.85 -88.44
N SER A 80 -34.31 -19.10 -87.11
CA SER A 80 -33.63 -20.25 -86.47
C SER A 80 -32.38 -20.02 -85.61
N THR A 81 -32.52 -20.55 -84.39
CA THR A 81 -31.55 -21.24 -83.50
C THR A 81 -30.52 -20.45 -82.71
N ASP A 82 -30.71 -20.49 -81.38
CA ASP A 82 -29.75 -20.92 -80.34
C ASP A 82 -28.27 -21.00 -80.77
N THR A 83 -27.37 -20.34 -80.03
CA THR A 83 -26.54 -20.97 -78.97
C THR A 83 -25.55 -19.95 -78.39
N ILE A 84 -25.44 -19.99 -77.06
CA ILE A 84 -24.52 -19.28 -76.15
C ILE A 84 -23.03 -19.44 -76.54
N ILE A 85 -22.26 -18.35 -76.56
CA ILE A 85 -20.82 -18.36 -76.17
C ILE A 85 -20.49 -17.08 -75.37
N ALA A 86 -19.92 -17.31 -74.19
CA ALA A 86 -19.41 -16.32 -73.25
C ALA A 86 -18.19 -15.54 -73.78
N ARG A 87 -18.21 -14.23 -73.53
CA ARG A 87 -17.07 -13.31 -73.43
C ARG A 87 -17.55 -12.25 -72.44
N GLY A 88 -17.02 -12.12 -71.22
CA GLY A 88 -15.61 -11.98 -70.93
C GLY A 88 -15.22 -10.52 -71.16
N ASP A 89 -15.86 -9.60 -70.43
CA ASP A 89 -15.41 -8.21 -70.27
C ASP A 89 -15.72 -7.78 -68.83
N ASP A 90 -14.65 -7.77 -68.04
CA ASP A 90 -14.52 -7.06 -66.78
C ASP A 90 -14.58 -5.55 -67.08
N GLU A 91 -15.78 -4.97 -67.09
CA GLU A 91 -15.94 -3.52 -66.97
C GLU A 91 -16.55 -3.19 -65.62
N ASP A 92 -15.66 -2.76 -64.72
CA ASP A 92 -15.99 -1.98 -63.52
C ASP A 92 -16.74 -0.71 -63.95
N PRO A 93 -18.05 -0.53 -63.63
CA PRO A 93 -18.77 0.66 -64.05
C PRO A 93 -18.39 1.84 -63.16
N HIS A 94 -17.27 2.48 -63.46
CA HIS A 94 -17.00 3.85 -63.03
C HIS A 94 -18.09 4.77 -63.61
N PHE A 95 -19.11 5.03 -62.80
CA PHE A 95 -20.24 5.87 -63.17
C PHE A 95 -19.82 7.34 -63.16
N TYR A 96 -19.76 7.96 -64.34
CA TYR A 96 -19.54 9.40 -64.49
C TYR A 96 -20.62 10.17 -63.71
N GLU A 97 -20.18 11.08 -62.85
CA GLU A 97 -20.96 11.82 -61.83
C GLU A 97 -21.93 12.88 -62.42
N GLY A 98 -22.28 12.79 -63.71
CA GLY A 98 -23.02 13.83 -64.43
C GLY A 98 -24.44 13.46 -64.89
N ASP A 99 -24.74 12.19 -65.17
CA ASP A 99 -26.02 11.79 -65.76
C ASP A 99 -26.64 10.61 -65.01
N ASN A 100 -27.87 10.81 -64.49
CA ASN A 100 -28.84 9.82 -63.98
C ASN A 100 -29.13 9.76 -62.48
N ILE A 101 -29.65 10.84 -61.91
CA ILE A 101 -30.53 10.76 -60.73
C ILE A 101 -31.80 9.96 -61.07
N ALA A 102 -32.23 9.94 -62.35
CA ALA A 102 -33.43 9.24 -62.82
C ALA A 102 -33.34 7.70 -62.85
N ILE A 103 -32.13 7.12 -62.76
CA ILE A 103 -31.90 5.66 -62.88
C ILE A 103 -31.57 5.00 -61.52
N GLN A 104 -31.35 5.77 -60.46
CA GLN A 104 -31.02 5.28 -59.12
C GLN A 104 -32.26 5.02 -58.25
N ALA A 105 -32.31 3.89 -57.56
CA ALA A 105 -33.39 3.53 -56.65
C ALA A 105 -33.43 4.51 -55.46
N GLN A 106 -34.59 5.10 -55.24
CA GLN A 106 -34.85 5.98 -54.09
C GLN A 106 -35.47 5.19 -52.94
N ASP A 107 -36.09 4.05 -53.25
CA ASP A 107 -36.75 3.17 -52.28
C ASP A 107 -36.50 1.68 -52.59
N VAL A 108 -36.71 0.82 -51.59
CA VAL A 108 -36.46 -0.63 -51.63
C VAL A 108 -37.30 -1.30 -52.70
N GLU A 109 -38.52 -0.81 -52.90
CA GLU A 109 -39.46 -1.32 -53.88
C GLU A 109 -39.01 -1.09 -55.33
N GLU A 110 -38.17 -0.07 -55.56
CA GLU A 110 -37.65 0.29 -56.88
C GLU A 110 -36.42 -0.53 -57.26
N LEU A 111 -35.86 -1.37 -56.37
CA LEU A 111 -34.65 -2.15 -56.64
C LEU A 111 -34.91 -3.27 -57.67
N THR A 112 -33.95 -3.50 -58.57
CA THR A 112 -33.88 -4.76 -59.34
C THR A 112 -33.82 -5.97 -58.39
N GLU A 113 -34.22 -7.17 -58.81
CA GLU A 113 -34.18 -8.36 -57.94
C GLU A 113 -32.75 -8.66 -57.44
N LYS A 114 -31.74 -8.49 -58.31
CA LYS A 114 -30.33 -8.58 -57.95
C LYS A 114 -29.94 -7.47 -56.94
N GLY A 115 -30.39 -6.24 -57.18
CA GLY A 115 -30.17 -5.08 -56.29
C GLY A 115 -30.79 -5.25 -54.89
N LEU A 116 -31.99 -5.82 -54.82
CA LEU A 116 -32.70 -6.11 -53.58
C LEU A 116 -31.95 -7.18 -52.76
N ARG A 117 -31.50 -8.27 -53.41
CA ARG A 117 -30.69 -9.30 -52.75
C ARG A 117 -29.39 -8.73 -52.20
N THR A 118 -28.68 -7.89 -52.96
CA THR A 118 -27.45 -7.25 -52.50
C THR A 118 -27.69 -6.23 -51.39
N TYR A 119 -28.76 -5.43 -51.46
CA TYR A 119 -29.12 -4.48 -50.42
C TYR A 119 -29.46 -5.18 -49.11
N ASN A 120 -30.26 -6.25 -49.16
CA ASN A 120 -30.59 -7.07 -47.98
C ASN A 120 -29.34 -7.73 -47.37
N ALA A 121 -28.39 -8.21 -48.20
CA ALA A 121 -27.12 -8.73 -47.72
C ALA A 121 -26.24 -7.65 -47.04
N LEU A 122 -26.21 -6.43 -47.58
CA LEU A 122 -25.50 -5.32 -46.94
C LEU A 122 -26.19 -4.86 -45.65
N TRP A 123 -27.53 -4.87 -45.63
CA TRP A 123 -28.31 -4.49 -44.45
C TRP A 123 -28.12 -5.48 -43.30
N THR A 124 -28.18 -6.79 -43.58
CA THR A 124 -27.89 -7.84 -42.58
C THR A 124 -26.45 -7.75 -42.06
N ASN A 125 -25.47 -7.44 -42.93
CA ASN A 125 -24.09 -7.18 -42.51
C ASN A 125 -23.98 -5.93 -41.61
N TYR A 126 -24.69 -4.85 -41.96
CA TYR A 126 -24.78 -3.63 -41.16
C TYR A 126 -25.38 -3.90 -39.78
N GLU A 127 -26.50 -4.62 -39.69
CA GLU A 127 -27.12 -4.98 -38.41
C GLU A 127 -26.17 -5.80 -37.53
N HIS A 128 -25.47 -6.78 -38.12
CA HIS A 128 -24.47 -7.57 -37.40
C HIS A 128 -23.34 -6.69 -36.86
N ARG A 129 -22.78 -5.80 -37.70
CA ARG A 129 -21.73 -4.86 -37.31
C ARG A 129 -22.21 -3.87 -36.25
N ASN A 130 -23.44 -3.38 -36.36
CA ASN A 130 -24.03 -2.45 -35.39
C ASN A 130 -24.22 -3.12 -34.02
N LYS A 131 -24.66 -4.38 -34.00
CA LYS A 131 -24.75 -5.16 -32.76
C LYS A 131 -23.39 -5.32 -32.09
N LEU A 132 -22.34 -5.66 -32.85
CA LEU A 132 -20.97 -5.77 -32.32
C LEU A 132 -20.45 -4.41 -31.83
N TYR A 133 -20.73 -3.33 -32.57
CA TYR A 133 -20.39 -1.97 -32.19
C TYR A 133 -21.03 -1.58 -30.85
N ILE A 134 -22.35 -1.74 -30.71
CA ILE A 134 -23.07 -1.45 -29.46
C ILE A 134 -22.48 -2.25 -28.30
N GLN A 135 -22.22 -3.54 -28.49
CA GLN A 135 -21.57 -4.37 -27.48
C GLN A 135 -20.19 -3.85 -27.08
N SER A 136 -19.36 -3.46 -28.05
CA SER A 136 -18.03 -2.89 -27.77
C SER A 136 -18.11 -1.59 -26.97
N VAL A 137 -19.04 -0.69 -27.33
CA VAL A 137 -19.29 0.56 -26.62
C VAL A 137 -19.75 0.30 -25.18
N THR A 138 -20.66 -0.65 -24.98
CA THR A 138 -21.13 -1.02 -23.63
C THR A 138 -19.99 -1.52 -22.76
N LYS A 139 -19.15 -2.41 -23.28
CA LYS A 139 -17.99 -2.95 -22.55
C LYS A 139 -17.00 -1.85 -22.16
N VAL A 140 -16.70 -0.93 -23.07
CA VAL A 140 -15.82 0.21 -22.80
C VAL A 140 -16.42 1.12 -21.73
N LYS A 141 -17.72 1.43 -21.82
CA LYS A 141 -18.44 2.22 -20.80
C LYS A 141 -18.41 1.55 -19.43
N THR A 142 -18.56 0.22 -19.35
CA THR A 142 -18.46 -0.51 -18.09
C THR A 142 -17.11 -0.31 -17.41
N ILE A 143 -16.01 -0.39 -18.16
CA ILE A 143 -14.66 -0.15 -17.62
C ILE A 143 -14.46 1.33 -17.31
N GLN A 144 -14.89 2.26 -18.18
CA GLN A 144 -14.81 3.70 -17.92
C GLN A 144 -15.52 4.10 -16.62
N ASN A 145 -16.77 3.66 -16.42
CA ASN A 145 -17.51 3.94 -15.19
C ASN A 145 -16.80 3.37 -13.97
N TRP A 146 -16.30 2.13 -14.06
CA TRP A 146 -15.55 1.54 -12.97
C TRP A 146 -14.26 2.29 -12.64
N VAL A 147 -13.52 2.75 -13.66
CA VAL A 147 -12.32 3.57 -13.47
C VAL A 147 -12.68 4.88 -12.77
N MET A 148 -13.73 5.57 -13.22
CA MET A 148 -14.20 6.81 -12.60
C MET A 148 -14.65 6.62 -11.15
N ASP A 149 -15.33 5.51 -10.84
CA ASP A 149 -15.82 5.21 -9.49
C ASP A 149 -14.70 4.82 -8.50
N THR A 150 -13.58 4.32 -9.03
CA THR A 150 -12.49 3.77 -8.20
C THR A 150 -11.29 4.69 -8.07
N ILE A 151 -11.19 5.75 -8.85
CA ILE A 151 -10.10 6.72 -8.77
C ILE A 151 -10.52 7.90 -7.87
N ASP A 152 -9.58 8.48 -7.13
CA ASP A 152 -9.87 9.70 -6.38
C ASP A 152 -10.15 10.91 -7.30
N GLU A 153 -10.99 11.83 -6.82
CA GLU A 153 -11.45 13.01 -7.59
C GLU A 153 -10.28 13.82 -8.17
N SER A 154 -9.18 13.93 -7.41
CA SER A 154 -7.98 14.65 -7.84
C SER A 154 -7.34 14.04 -9.09
N HIS A 155 -7.15 12.72 -9.11
CA HIS A 155 -6.58 11.99 -10.25
C HIS A 155 -7.57 11.92 -11.42
N SER A 156 -8.86 11.74 -11.13
CA SER A 156 -9.92 11.71 -12.16
C SER A 156 -9.90 12.97 -13.04
N ARG A 157 -9.74 14.16 -12.43
CA ARG A 157 -9.68 15.44 -13.15
C ARG A 157 -8.51 15.56 -14.12
N HIS A 158 -7.38 14.93 -13.82
CA HIS A 158 -6.17 15.08 -14.62
C HIS A 158 -6.03 13.97 -15.68
N HIS A 159 -6.50 12.77 -15.38
CA HIS A 159 -6.30 11.60 -16.25
C HIS A 159 -7.54 11.21 -17.07
N CYS A 160 -8.75 11.48 -16.57
CA CYS A 160 -10.00 11.04 -17.18
C CYS A 160 -10.73 12.17 -17.93
N LEU A 161 -10.06 12.78 -18.91
CA LEU A 161 -10.65 13.84 -19.74
C LEU A 161 -11.63 13.25 -20.76
N ALA A 162 -12.78 13.91 -20.96
CA ALA A 162 -13.86 13.44 -21.85
C ALA A 162 -13.43 13.28 -23.31
N GLU A 163 -12.41 14.01 -23.74
CA GLU A 163 -11.85 13.97 -25.11
C GLU A 163 -10.97 12.75 -25.34
N ASN A 164 -10.42 12.19 -24.25
CA ASN A 164 -9.48 11.09 -24.32
C ASN A 164 -10.20 9.74 -24.33
N SER A 165 -9.62 8.77 -25.03
CA SER A 165 -10.07 7.39 -25.03
C SER A 165 -9.76 6.69 -23.70
N LEU A 166 -10.48 5.60 -23.40
CA LEU A 166 -10.18 4.76 -22.24
C LEU A 166 -8.72 4.27 -22.22
N MET A 167 -8.12 4.02 -23.39
CA MET A 167 -6.72 3.61 -23.48
C MET A 167 -5.79 4.71 -22.99
N GLU A 168 -6.05 5.96 -23.39
CA GLU A 168 -5.27 7.13 -22.97
C GLU A 168 -5.43 7.41 -21.48
N TRP A 169 -6.63 7.22 -20.92
CA TRP A 169 -6.86 7.32 -19.48
C TRP A 169 -5.96 6.31 -18.73
N ILE A 170 -6.05 5.03 -19.11
CA ILE A 170 -5.26 3.96 -18.48
C ILE A 170 -3.76 4.19 -18.66
N GLN A 171 -3.32 4.64 -19.83
CA GLN A 171 -1.91 4.93 -20.10
C GLN A 171 -1.40 6.10 -19.25
N SER A 172 -2.19 7.16 -19.11
CA SER A 172 -1.84 8.33 -18.32
C SER A 172 -1.69 7.98 -16.84
N ILE A 173 -2.66 7.25 -16.29
CA ILE A 173 -2.61 6.73 -14.91
C ILE A 173 -1.41 5.77 -14.76
N TYR A 174 -1.20 4.88 -15.74
CA TYR A 174 -0.06 3.97 -15.70
C TYR A 174 1.27 4.71 -15.68
N ASN A 175 1.43 5.79 -16.46
CA ASN A 175 2.68 6.55 -16.48
C ASN A 175 2.96 7.20 -15.11
N GLU A 176 1.94 7.78 -14.48
CA GLU A 176 2.07 8.40 -13.15
C GLU A 176 2.44 7.37 -12.08
N PHE A 177 1.75 6.22 -12.05
CA PHE A 177 1.94 5.22 -11.00
C PHE A 177 2.90 4.08 -11.36
N SER A 178 3.50 4.09 -12.55
CA SER A 178 4.45 3.07 -13.00
C SER A 178 5.63 2.92 -12.03
N LEU A 179 6.08 4.05 -11.47
CA LEU A 179 7.16 4.10 -10.49
C LEU A 179 6.72 3.68 -9.08
N ALA A 180 5.43 3.57 -8.78
CA ALA A 180 4.95 3.25 -7.43
C ALA A 180 5.45 1.88 -6.94
N ALA A 181 5.67 0.92 -7.85
CA ALA A 181 6.28 -0.37 -7.50
C ALA A 181 7.75 -0.22 -7.09
N ASP A 182 8.51 0.61 -7.80
CA ASP A 182 9.91 0.91 -7.48
C ASP A 182 10.03 1.77 -6.23
N GLU A 183 9.14 2.74 -6.04
CA GLU A 183 9.04 3.54 -4.83
C GLU A 183 8.70 2.69 -3.61
N ARG A 184 7.75 1.76 -3.72
CA ARG A 184 7.44 0.79 -2.65
C ARG A 184 8.67 -0.05 -2.32
N LYS A 185 9.38 -0.55 -3.33
CA LYS A 185 10.62 -1.32 -3.14
C LYS A 185 11.71 -0.50 -2.47
N GLN A 186 11.91 0.75 -2.88
CA GLN A 186 12.88 1.66 -2.28
C GLN A 186 12.51 2.04 -0.85
N LYS A 187 11.23 2.33 -0.59
CA LYS A 187 10.69 2.61 0.75
C LYS A 187 10.90 1.42 1.67
N ALA A 188 10.51 0.22 1.24
CA ALA A 188 10.72 -1.03 1.99
C ALA A 188 12.22 -1.23 2.31
N ARG A 189 13.11 -1.02 1.34
CA ARG A 189 14.57 -1.09 1.56
C ARG A 189 15.06 -0.08 2.60
N ARG A 190 14.63 1.19 2.50
CA ARG A 190 15.00 2.24 3.46
C ARG A 190 14.52 1.89 4.85
N THR A 191 13.24 1.57 5.00
CA THR A 191 12.64 1.19 6.29
C THR A 191 13.31 -0.04 6.90
N TYR A 192 13.61 -1.06 6.09
CA TYR A 192 14.33 -2.25 6.54
C TYR A 192 15.71 -1.90 7.11
N ARG A 193 16.51 -1.12 6.36
CA ARG A 193 17.86 -0.70 6.79
C ARG A 193 17.84 0.23 8.00
N GLU A 194 16.89 1.17 8.05
CA GLU A 194 16.70 2.07 9.20
C GLU A 194 16.41 1.28 10.48
N ILE A 195 15.52 0.29 10.40
CA ILE A 195 15.18 -0.55 11.56
C ILE A 195 16.37 -1.42 11.98
N LEU A 196 17.14 -1.97 11.03
CA LEU A 196 18.37 -2.70 11.34
C LEU A 196 19.43 -1.85 12.03
N ALA A 197 19.53 -0.56 11.69
CA ALA A 197 20.46 0.38 12.31
C ALA A 197 20.00 0.88 13.69
N GLU A 198 18.75 0.66 14.06
CA GLU A 198 18.15 1.20 15.28
C GLU A 198 18.80 0.71 16.58
N PRO A 199 19.12 -0.60 16.78
CA PRO A 199 19.74 -1.08 18.00
C PRO A 199 21.10 -0.44 18.26
N ARG A 200 21.89 -0.24 17.18
CA ARG A 200 23.19 0.43 17.21
C ARG A 200 23.06 1.91 17.57
N SER A 201 22.12 2.62 16.94
CA SER A 201 21.96 4.07 17.11
C SER A 201 21.31 4.46 18.44
N LYS A 202 20.24 3.77 18.86
CA LYS A 202 19.48 4.10 20.07
C LYS A 202 19.96 3.40 21.34
N LYS A 203 20.95 2.51 21.23
CA LYS A 203 21.51 1.71 22.34
C LYS A 203 20.42 1.01 23.15
N ILE A 204 19.83 -0.03 22.57
CA ILE A 204 18.82 -0.83 23.23
C ILE A 204 19.47 -1.66 24.34
N THR A 205 19.12 -1.38 25.60
CA THR A 205 19.74 -2.01 26.78
C THR A 205 18.83 -2.98 27.53
N THR A 206 17.55 -3.06 27.18
CA THR A 206 16.57 -3.91 27.88
C THR A 206 16.02 -5.01 26.96
N TYR A 207 15.67 -6.15 27.57
CA TYR A 207 15.06 -7.27 26.87
C TYR A 207 13.68 -6.93 26.29
N GLN A 208 12.88 -6.13 27.01
CA GLN A 208 11.58 -5.66 26.53
C GLN A 208 11.73 -4.77 25.27
N ALA A 209 12.63 -3.78 25.30
CA ALA A 209 12.87 -2.92 24.14
C ALA A 209 13.46 -3.70 22.95
N THR A 210 14.20 -4.78 23.20
CA THR A 210 14.66 -5.71 22.17
C THR A 210 13.48 -6.45 21.53
N GLY A 211 12.47 -6.86 22.31
CA GLY A 211 11.24 -7.47 21.82
C GLY A 211 10.36 -6.53 21.00
N ASP A 212 10.25 -5.27 21.43
CA ASP A 212 9.52 -4.22 20.69
C ASP A 212 10.20 -3.91 19.35
N TRP A 213 11.53 -3.81 19.36
CA TRP A 213 12.32 -3.67 18.14
C TRP A 213 12.15 -4.87 17.21
N LEU A 214 12.22 -6.10 17.72
CA LEU A 214 12.07 -7.33 16.93
C LEU A 214 10.72 -7.37 16.21
N THR A 215 9.65 -6.86 16.85
CA THR A 215 8.33 -6.79 16.22
C THR A 215 8.31 -5.80 15.05
N ARG A 216 8.98 -4.66 15.18
CA ARG A 216 9.12 -3.68 14.09
C ARG A 216 9.99 -4.23 12.96
N TRP A 217 11.11 -4.88 13.29
CA TRP A 217 11.96 -5.56 12.31
C TRP A 217 11.19 -6.65 11.56
N ARG A 218 10.40 -7.47 12.25
CA ARG A 218 9.56 -8.52 11.63
C ARG A 218 8.59 -7.94 10.60
N ASN A 219 7.94 -6.82 10.90
CA ASN A 219 7.03 -6.20 9.96
C ASN A 219 7.79 -5.67 8.73
N ALA A 220 8.97 -5.09 8.94
CA ALA A 220 9.78 -4.54 7.85
C ALA A 220 10.39 -5.62 6.94
N ILE A 221 10.85 -6.74 7.49
CA ILE A 221 11.36 -7.84 6.67
C ILE A 221 10.25 -8.56 5.89
N ASN A 222 9.05 -8.69 6.46
CA ASN A 222 7.90 -9.24 5.72
C ASN A 222 7.53 -8.35 4.53
N GLU A 223 7.42 -7.03 4.75
CA GLU A 223 7.20 -6.07 3.66
C GLU A 223 8.33 -6.13 2.62
N ALA A 224 9.59 -6.30 3.07
CA ALA A 224 10.73 -6.45 2.19
C ALA A 224 10.71 -7.76 1.37
N GLN A 225 10.21 -8.84 1.95
CA GLN A 225 9.99 -10.12 1.28
C GLN A 225 8.85 -10.02 0.25
N ASP A 226 7.78 -9.30 0.57
CA ASP A 226 6.65 -9.06 -0.33
C ASP A 226 7.08 -8.33 -1.60
N VAL A 227 7.98 -7.33 -1.48
CA VAL A 227 8.59 -6.64 -2.63
C VAL A 227 9.79 -7.37 -3.24
N LYS A 228 10.12 -8.58 -2.75
CA LYS A 228 11.23 -9.43 -3.22
C LYS A 228 12.59 -8.74 -3.19
N LEU A 229 12.90 -8.07 -2.08
CA LEU A 229 14.26 -7.58 -1.84
C LEU A 229 15.19 -8.77 -1.62
N GLN A 230 16.30 -8.84 -2.37
CA GLN A 230 17.29 -9.90 -2.25
C GLN A 230 17.82 -10.02 -0.81
N GLU A 231 18.17 -8.88 -0.21
CA GLU A 231 18.61 -8.72 1.19
C GLU A 231 17.66 -9.37 2.21
N ALA A 232 16.36 -9.39 1.94
CA ALA A 232 15.33 -9.93 2.84
C ALA A 232 14.86 -11.35 2.46
N THR A 233 15.20 -11.81 1.25
CA THR A 233 14.77 -13.11 0.72
C THR A 233 15.80 -14.19 1.01
N GLU A 234 17.09 -13.86 0.89
CA GLU A 234 18.17 -14.82 1.05
C GLU A 234 18.52 -15.02 2.54
N PRO A 235 18.38 -16.25 3.10
CA PRO A 235 18.61 -16.51 4.52
C PRO A 235 20.00 -16.18 5.05
N ASP A 236 21.02 -16.30 4.22
CA ASP A 236 22.39 -15.94 4.54
C ASP A 236 22.55 -14.42 4.70
N GLN A 237 21.84 -13.60 3.92
CA GLN A 237 21.91 -12.15 4.01
C GLN A 237 21.15 -11.63 5.24
N TRP A 238 19.84 -11.91 5.34
CA TRP A 238 19.04 -11.30 6.40
C TRP A 238 19.36 -11.84 7.80
N LEU A 239 19.84 -13.09 7.94
CA LEU A 239 20.24 -13.63 9.23
C LEU A 239 21.53 -12.98 9.73
N ASN A 240 22.48 -12.71 8.82
CA ASN A 240 23.69 -12.00 9.16
C ASN A 240 23.38 -10.56 9.58
N ASP A 241 22.54 -9.85 8.84
CA ASP A 241 22.07 -8.49 9.20
C ASP A 241 21.35 -8.47 10.56
N LEU A 242 20.48 -9.47 10.82
CA LEU A 242 19.80 -9.63 12.09
C LEU A 242 20.79 -9.89 13.24
N THR A 243 21.77 -10.77 13.03
CA THR A 243 22.81 -11.07 14.00
C THR A 243 23.59 -9.81 14.35
N ASP A 244 23.98 -9.07 13.32
CA ASP A 244 24.70 -7.82 13.42
C ASP A 244 23.96 -6.72 14.19
N ALA A 245 22.64 -6.64 14.02
CA ALA A 245 21.79 -5.73 14.76
C ALA A 245 21.66 -6.17 16.24
N LEU A 246 21.44 -7.47 16.48
CA LEU A 246 21.25 -8.03 17.82
C LEU A 246 22.53 -8.07 18.67
N ARG A 247 23.73 -8.06 18.07
CA ARG A 247 25.00 -7.87 18.80
C ARG A 247 25.04 -6.57 19.60
N SER A 248 24.28 -5.56 19.19
CA SER A 248 24.18 -4.28 19.92
C SER A 248 23.13 -4.29 21.02
N THR A 249 22.56 -5.45 21.34
CA THR A 249 21.53 -5.63 22.37
C THR A 249 22.02 -6.62 23.43
N PRO A 250 21.32 -6.76 24.58
CA PRO A 250 21.65 -7.78 25.58
C PRO A 250 21.62 -9.23 25.08
N MET A 251 21.17 -9.48 23.84
CA MET A 251 21.09 -10.80 23.22
C MET A 251 22.34 -11.24 22.44
N GLU A 252 23.45 -10.50 22.53
CA GLU A 252 24.68 -10.78 21.80
C GLU A 252 25.16 -12.25 21.92
N SER A 253 25.26 -12.78 23.14
CA SER A 253 25.73 -14.15 23.36
C SER A 253 24.78 -15.19 22.78
N TRP A 254 23.47 -14.97 22.92
CA TRP A 254 22.45 -15.87 22.43
C TRP A 254 22.41 -15.89 20.90
N ILE A 255 22.44 -14.73 20.24
CA ILE A 255 22.34 -14.66 18.78
C ILE A 255 23.59 -15.22 18.08
N ASN A 256 24.76 -15.04 18.68
CA ASN A 256 25.99 -15.62 18.15
C ASN A 256 25.95 -17.17 18.23
N ALA A 257 25.46 -17.73 19.34
CA ALA A 257 25.26 -19.18 19.46
C ALA A 257 24.17 -19.68 18.49
N TYR A 258 23.06 -18.95 18.37
CA TYR A 258 21.97 -19.30 17.47
C TYR A 258 22.40 -19.32 16.01
N ASN A 259 23.16 -18.32 15.54
CA ASN A 259 23.65 -18.26 14.17
C ASN A 259 24.48 -19.52 13.83
N VAL A 260 25.37 -19.96 14.72
CA VAL A 260 26.15 -21.20 14.53
C VAL A 260 25.23 -22.42 14.39
N THR A 261 24.18 -22.53 15.21
CA THR A 261 23.24 -23.68 15.13
C THR A 261 22.38 -23.69 13.88
N GLN A 262 22.17 -22.55 13.22
CA GLN A 262 21.34 -22.44 12.02
C GLN A 262 22.13 -22.49 10.70
N THR A 263 23.45 -22.65 10.75
CA THR A 263 24.32 -22.68 9.56
C THR A 263 23.91 -23.69 8.50
N ASP A 264 23.51 -24.90 8.90
CA ASP A 264 23.04 -25.94 7.96
C ASP A 264 21.71 -25.57 7.30
N GLN A 265 20.79 -24.96 8.05
CA GLN A 265 19.48 -24.52 7.52
C GLN A 265 19.61 -23.32 6.59
N VAL A 266 20.59 -22.44 6.85
CA VAL A 266 20.95 -21.32 5.97
C VAL A 266 21.51 -21.86 4.66
N ARG A 267 22.43 -22.83 4.69
CA ARG A 267 22.99 -23.47 3.50
C ARG A 267 21.92 -24.21 2.68
N ALA A 268 20.94 -24.83 3.35
CA ALA A 268 19.80 -25.47 2.71
C ALA A 268 18.75 -24.48 2.20
N GLY A 269 18.82 -23.19 2.58
CA GLY A 269 17.84 -22.17 2.20
C GLY A 269 16.44 -22.37 2.81
N THR A 270 16.30 -23.23 3.82
CA THR A 270 15.00 -23.60 4.41
C THR A 270 14.60 -22.72 5.59
N LEU A 271 15.47 -21.82 6.03
CA LEU A 271 15.23 -20.97 7.19
C LEU A 271 14.17 -19.91 6.88
N THR A 272 13.19 -19.78 7.77
CA THR A 272 12.10 -18.80 7.64
C THR A 272 12.11 -17.81 8.81
N VAL A 273 11.67 -16.57 8.56
CA VAL A 273 11.66 -15.49 9.55
C VAL A 273 10.76 -15.81 10.75
N GLY A 274 9.64 -16.49 10.50
CA GLY A 274 8.65 -16.83 11.53
C GLY A 274 9.24 -17.60 12.72
N PRO A 275 9.78 -18.82 12.52
CA PRO A 275 10.44 -19.60 13.54
C PRO A 275 11.57 -18.86 14.25
N VAL A 276 12.46 -18.17 13.51
CA VAL A 276 13.58 -17.41 14.10
C VAL A 276 13.07 -16.33 15.05
N THR A 277 12.05 -15.56 14.67
CA THR A 277 11.47 -14.55 15.57
C THR A 277 10.79 -15.17 16.80
N ALA A 278 10.23 -16.37 16.68
CA ALA A 278 9.64 -17.08 17.80
C ALA A 278 10.71 -17.55 18.80
N ASP A 279 11.83 -18.07 18.31
CA ASP A 279 12.97 -18.50 19.12
C ASP A 279 13.59 -17.31 19.88
N ILE A 280 13.77 -16.16 19.20
CA ILE A 280 14.27 -14.95 19.85
C ILE A 280 13.29 -14.47 20.94
N ARG A 281 11.97 -14.47 20.68
CA ARG A 281 10.97 -14.11 21.69
C ARG A 281 10.99 -15.05 22.89
N ARG A 282 11.16 -16.35 22.65
CA ARG A 282 11.31 -17.34 23.71
C ARG A 282 12.58 -17.07 24.52
N ALA A 283 13.69 -16.74 23.87
CA ALA A 283 14.93 -16.37 24.54
C ALA A 283 14.75 -15.12 25.40
N ILE A 284 14.10 -14.08 24.88
CA ILE A 284 13.74 -12.85 25.63
C ILE A 284 12.92 -13.20 26.88
N GLY A 285 11.89 -14.03 26.74
CA GLY A 285 11.03 -14.44 27.87
C GLY A 285 11.71 -15.33 28.90
N SER A 286 12.79 -16.04 28.51
CA SER A 286 13.57 -16.88 29.42
C SER A 286 14.60 -16.12 30.25
N GLN A 287 14.86 -14.86 29.92
CA GLN A 287 15.82 -14.04 30.67
C GLN A 287 15.17 -13.53 31.96
N PRO A 288 15.87 -13.62 33.11
CA PRO A 288 15.38 -13.00 34.32
C PRO A 288 15.28 -11.49 34.09
N GLU A 289 14.11 -10.91 34.37
CA GLU A 289 13.96 -9.46 34.52
C GLU A 289 15.11 -9.00 35.42
N LEU A 290 15.97 -8.11 34.91
CA LEU A 290 17.09 -7.58 35.67
C LEU A 290 16.53 -6.80 36.86
N LEU A 291 16.25 -7.52 37.95
CA LEU A 291 16.02 -6.96 39.27
C LEU A 291 17.25 -6.12 39.55
N LYS A 292 17.05 -4.79 39.48
CA LYS A 292 17.95 -3.70 39.84
C LYS A 292 19.31 -4.21 40.30
N LYS A 293 20.32 -4.14 39.41
CA LYS A 293 21.74 -4.40 39.68
C LYS A 293 22.03 -4.19 41.18
N THR A 294 21.96 -5.25 41.97
CA THR A 294 22.40 -5.17 43.35
C THR A 294 23.87 -4.84 43.23
N ARG A 295 24.31 -3.70 43.77
CA ARG A 295 25.73 -3.37 43.82
C ARG A 295 26.40 -4.54 44.52
N ILE A 296 27.05 -5.39 43.74
CA ILE A 296 27.92 -6.43 44.29
C ILE A 296 29.02 -5.64 44.97
N ALA A 297 29.04 -5.67 46.30
CA ALA A 297 30.12 -5.10 47.08
C ALA A 297 31.38 -5.88 46.70
N GLN A 298 32.22 -5.30 45.84
CA GLN A 298 33.58 -5.77 45.66
C GLN A 298 34.29 -5.62 47.00
N GLY A 299 34.69 -6.75 47.60
CA GLY A 299 35.52 -6.75 48.80
C GLY A 299 35.09 -7.79 49.83
N ALA A 300 35.23 -9.07 49.51
CA ALA A 300 35.26 -10.13 50.52
C ALA A 300 36.05 -11.35 50.02
N PHE A 301 37.24 -11.11 49.47
CA PHE A 301 38.26 -12.15 49.33
C PHE A 301 39.62 -11.52 49.62
N HIS A 302 40.16 -11.79 50.80
CA HIS A 302 41.59 -11.75 51.06
C HIS A 302 41.99 -12.98 51.86
N SER A 303 43.09 -13.55 51.40
CA SER A 303 43.61 -14.89 51.65
C SER A 303 43.90 -15.16 53.13
N GLY A 304 43.63 -16.39 53.57
CA GLY A 304 44.31 -16.94 54.73
C GLY A 304 45.81 -17.03 54.45
N GLY A 305 46.61 -16.52 55.38
CA GLY A 305 48.06 -16.55 55.32
C GLY A 305 48.66 -16.07 56.64
N SER A 306 48.96 -17.03 57.50
CA SER A 306 50.05 -17.12 58.49
C SER A 306 50.54 -15.86 59.23
N GLN A 307 50.41 -15.99 60.54
CA GLN A 307 51.08 -15.35 61.67
C GLN A 307 52.61 -15.19 61.51
N GLU A 308 53.14 -13.99 61.76
CA GLU A 308 54.16 -13.70 62.80
C GLU A 308 54.56 -12.20 62.87
N GLU A 309 54.47 -11.70 64.10
CA GLU A 309 55.25 -10.69 64.85
C GLU A 309 55.52 -9.22 64.43
N GLU A 310 55.09 -8.38 65.38
CA GLU A 310 55.74 -7.22 66.02
C GLU A 310 56.14 -5.97 65.22
N GLY A 311 55.47 -4.88 65.60
CA GLY A 311 55.87 -3.50 65.35
C GLY A 311 54.89 -2.55 66.04
N LYS A 312 55.19 -2.20 67.29
CA LYS A 312 54.61 -1.04 68.01
C LYS A 312 54.79 0.20 67.14
N ASP A 313 53.78 1.07 67.13
CA ASP A 313 53.95 2.52 67.27
C ASP A 313 52.59 3.20 67.50
N ASP A 314 52.56 3.98 68.58
CA ASP A 314 51.41 4.71 69.10
C ASP A 314 51.08 5.95 68.25
N HIS A 315 49.81 6.09 67.83
CA HIS A 315 49.18 7.41 67.90
C HIS A 315 47.65 7.34 68.07
N SER A 316 47.24 7.87 69.22
CA SER A 316 45.90 8.29 69.61
C SER A 316 45.21 9.16 68.55
N THR A 317 43.92 8.92 68.27
CA THR A 317 42.84 9.81 68.75
C THR A 317 41.41 9.35 68.38
N ASN A 318 40.53 9.50 69.36
CA ASN A 318 39.08 9.70 69.28
C ASN A 318 38.14 8.57 68.86
N ALA A 319 37.85 7.73 69.86
CA ALA A 319 36.51 7.23 70.11
C ALA A 319 35.50 8.39 70.25
N ARG A 320 34.43 8.38 69.44
CA ARG A 320 33.14 8.96 69.83
C ARG A 320 32.04 7.92 69.67
N ARG A 321 31.66 7.40 70.83
CA ARG A 321 30.38 6.72 71.11
C ARG A 321 29.22 7.55 70.59
N GLY A 322 28.28 6.89 69.93
CA GLY A 322 27.03 7.49 69.48
C GLY A 322 26.02 6.43 69.08
N GLY A 323 25.74 5.48 69.99
CA GLY A 323 24.65 4.53 69.83
C GLY A 323 23.31 5.26 69.87
N SER A 324 22.63 5.34 68.73
CA SER A 324 21.25 5.82 68.67
C SER A 324 20.31 4.64 68.41
N LYS A 325 19.51 4.33 69.43
CA LYS A 325 18.48 3.29 69.45
C LYS A 325 17.51 3.48 68.28
N LYS A 326 17.37 2.46 67.43
CA LYS A 326 16.29 2.36 66.44
C LYS A 326 14.95 2.29 67.19
N ARG A 327 14.12 3.34 67.06
CA ARG A 327 12.68 3.25 67.36
C ARG A 327 12.00 2.58 66.17
N PRO A 328 11.05 1.65 66.35
CA PRO A 328 10.26 1.13 65.24
C PRO A 328 9.24 2.21 64.86
N ARG A 329 9.34 2.75 63.65
CA ARG A 329 8.29 3.57 63.05
C ARG A 329 7.76 2.85 61.83
N GLY A 330 6.43 2.71 61.82
CA GLY A 330 5.65 1.95 60.86
C GLY A 330 5.95 2.31 59.41
N SER A 331 5.74 1.30 58.58
CA SER A 331 5.87 1.32 57.14
C SER A 331 4.98 2.39 56.49
N ILE A 332 5.61 3.43 55.93
CA ILE A 332 5.11 4.09 54.73
C ILE A 332 6.27 4.07 53.74
N ARG A 333 6.05 3.37 52.63
CA ARG A 333 7.00 3.13 51.54
C ARG A 333 7.51 4.48 51.01
N ASP A 334 8.78 4.76 51.26
CA ASP A 334 9.48 5.96 50.80
C ASP A 334 9.91 5.75 49.34
N ASP A 335 9.08 6.23 48.44
CA ASP A 335 9.22 6.16 46.98
C ASP A 335 10.24 7.22 46.52
N ARG A 336 11.52 6.98 46.80
CA ARG A 336 12.62 7.96 46.64
C ARG A 336 13.05 8.29 45.20
N GLU A 337 12.30 7.86 44.19
CA GLU A 337 12.59 8.18 42.78
C GLU A 337 11.38 8.70 41.99
N SER A 338 10.24 8.87 42.65
CA SER A 338 8.97 9.17 41.97
C SER A 338 8.83 10.67 41.71
N LYS A 339 8.80 11.06 40.43
CA LYS A 339 8.38 12.40 40.01
C LYS A 339 7.04 12.75 40.67
N CYS A 340 6.85 14.01 41.06
CA CYS A 340 5.62 14.48 41.67
C CYS A 340 4.42 14.16 40.75
N PRO A 341 3.40 13.43 41.22
CA PRO A 341 2.21 13.09 40.43
C PRO A 341 1.41 14.31 39.93
N ALA A 342 1.59 15.48 40.54
CA ALA A 342 0.94 16.72 40.14
C ALA A 342 1.72 17.44 39.03
N CYS A 343 2.96 17.87 39.31
CA CYS A 343 3.74 18.75 38.43
C CYS A 343 4.91 18.04 37.72
N PHE A 344 5.05 16.72 37.93
CA PHE A 344 6.10 15.86 37.35
C PHE A 344 7.55 16.27 37.62
N ARG A 345 7.77 17.19 38.57
CA ARG A 345 9.10 17.59 39.04
C ARG A 345 9.59 16.66 40.16
N ARG A 346 10.90 16.65 40.41
CA ARG A 346 11.55 15.77 41.40
C ARG A 346 11.35 16.30 42.83
N HIS A 347 10.17 16.06 43.40
CA HIS A 347 9.87 16.26 44.81
C HIS A 347 8.65 15.41 45.20
N PRO A 348 8.47 15.08 46.50
CA PRO A 348 7.26 14.41 46.95
C PRO A 348 6.02 15.30 46.78
N LEU A 349 4.85 14.69 46.59
CA LEU A 349 3.58 15.40 46.43
C LEU A 349 3.28 16.35 47.61
N VAL A 350 3.65 15.94 48.82
CA VAL A 350 3.48 16.72 50.07
C VAL A 350 4.19 18.09 50.02
N LYS A 351 5.25 18.22 49.23
CA LYS A 351 6.06 19.44 49.07
C LYS A 351 5.80 20.16 47.73
N CYS A 352 4.71 19.83 47.03
CA CYS A 352 4.38 20.43 45.75
C CYS A 352 3.74 21.81 45.90
N TYR A 353 4.44 22.87 45.51
CA TYR A 353 3.88 24.24 45.56
C TYR A 353 2.72 24.48 44.60
N TYR A 354 2.64 23.72 43.50
CA TYR A 354 1.50 23.80 42.56
C TYR A 354 0.24 23.09 43.08
N ALA A 355 0.37 22.12 43.99
CA ALA A 355 -0.77 21.42 44.61
C ALA A 355 -1.15 22.01 45.98
N PHE A 356 -0.20 22.68 46.65
CA PHE A 356 -0.36 23.36 47.93
C PHE A 356 0.21 24.79 47.83
N PRO A 357 -0.55 25.74 47.25
CA PRO A 357 -0.11 27.14 47.13
C PRO A 357 0.20 27.80 48.47
N GLU A 358 -0.43 27.34 49.55
CA GLU A 358 -0.23 27.83 50.92
C GLU A 358 1.18 27.57 51.47
N LYS A 359 1.91 26.59 50.91
CA LYS A 359 3.28 26.21 51.37
C LYS A 359 4.38 26.88 50.55
N LYS A 360 4.01 27.85 49.71
CA LYS A 360 4.88 28.53 48.75
C LYS A 360 5.78 29.56 49.46
N PRO A 361 7.11 29.56 49.23
CA PRO A 361 8.00 30.64 49.65
C PRO A 361 7.71 31.94 48.89
N GLU A 362 7.90 33.08 49.54
CA GLU A 362 7.59 34.42 49.00
C GLU A 362 8.31 34.75 47.67
N HIS A 363 9.46 34.14 47.43
CA HIS A 363 10.31 34.34 46.24
C HIS A 363 10.14 33.28 45.14
N PHE A 364 9.16 32.37 45.27
CA PHE A 364 8.87 31.41 44.21
C PHE A 364 7.77 31.97 43.32
N ASP A 365 7.88 31.87 41.99
CA ASP A 365 6.78 32.24 41.09
C ASP A 365 6.17 31.01 40.43
N LEU A 366 4.85 30.89 40.52
CA LEU A 366 4.11 29.80 39.90
C LEU A 366 4.06 30.06 38.40
N THR A 367 4.61 29.12 37.63
CA THR A 367 4.54 29.19 36.17
C THR A 367 3.09 28.91 35.71
N PRO A 368 2.43 29.83 34.99
CA PRO A 368 0.99 29.74 34.67
C PRO A 368 0.58 28.44 33.95
N TRP A 369 1.39 27.97 32.99
CA TRP A 369 1.06 26.75 32.23
C TRP A 369 1.15 25.46 33.07
N ILE A 370 1.98 25.44 34.12
CA ILE A 370 2.10 24.27 35.02
C ILE A 370 0.92 24.25 35.99
N GLU A 371 0.48 25.42 36.44
CA GLU A 371 -0.70 25.56 37.28
C GLU A 371 -1.97 25.10 36.54
N GLU A 372 -2.18 25.56 35.31
CA GLU A 372 -3.32 25.11 34.49
C GLU A 372 -3.31 23.59 34.28
N LYS A 373 -2.12 23.02 34.01
CA LYS A 373 -1.95 21.57 33.85
C LYS A 373 -2.24 20.79 35.13
N VAL A 374 -1.80 21.29 36.28
CA VAL A 374 -2.05 20.68 37.59
C VAL A 374 -3.54 20.76 37.94
N ASN A 375 -4.18 21.91 37.72
CA ASN A 375 -5.60 22.12 37.98
C ASN A 375 -6.46 21.19 37.11
N LYS A 376 -6.17 21.08 35.81
CA LYS A 376 -6.85 20.13 34.92
C LYS A 376 -6.72 18.68 35.38
N ARG A 377 -5.58 18.26 35.94
CA ARG A 377 -5.39 16.91 36.50
C ARG A 377 -6.14 16.69 37.81
N ILE A 378 -6.26 17.74 38.64
CA ILE A 378 -7.04 17.70 39.87
C ILE A 378 -8.53 17.58 39.53
N GLU A 379 -9.03 18.36 38.58
CA GLU A 379 -10.43 18.31 38.11
C GLU A 379 -10.80 16.94 37.53
N LYS A 380 -9.91 16.35 36.73
CA LYS A 380 -10.12 15.01 36.13
C LYS A 380 -9.80 13.85 37.08
N ASN A 381 -9.34 14.14 38.30
CA ASN A 381 -8.84 13.17 39.28
C ASN A 381 -7.88 12.11 38.68
N GLU A 382 -7.00 12.53 37.77
CA GLU A 382 -6.03 11.63 37.15
C GLU A 382 -5.08 11.06 38.21
N ASP A 383 -4.85 9.74 38.21
CA ASP A 383 -4.01 9.03 39.19
C ASP A 383 -4.43 9.20 40.67
N ASN A 384 -5.74 9.39 40.92
CA ASN A 384 -6.32 9.68 42.24
C ASN A 384 -5.68 10.90 42.92
N LEU A 385 -5.22 11.87 42.12
CA LEU A 385 -4.48 13.03 42.61
C LEU A 385 -5.31 13.89 43.57
N ALA A 386 -6.60 14.10 43.29
CA ALA A 386 -7.47 14.91 44.14
C ALA A 386 -7.75 14.24 45.49
N ASP A 387 -7.87 12.92 45.52
CA ASP A 387 -8.06 12.15 46.76
C ASP A 387 -6.78 12.14 47.61
N ARG A 388 -5.61 12.03 46.97
CA ARG A 388 -4.30 12.11 47.64
C ARG A 388 -4.04 13.48 48.23
N ILE A 389 -4.39 14.55 47.53
CA ILE A 389 -4.29 15.93 48.04
C ILE A 389 -5.21 16.10 49.25
N ARG A 390 -6.47 15.65 49.16
CA ARG A 390 -7.42 15.68 50.30
C ARG A 390 -6.91 14.93 51.51
N LYS A 391 -6.35 13.73 51.34
CA LYS A 391 -5.74 12.95 52.40
C LYS A 391 -4.57 13.68 53.08
N ILE A 392 -3.68 14.30 52.30
CA ILE A 392 -2.54 15.07 52.83
C ILE A 392 -3.00 16.34 53.57
N LYS A 393 -4.09 17.00 53.12
CA LYS A 393 -4.68 18.14 53.84
C LYS A 393 -5.25 17.71 55.21
N LEU A 394 -5.91 16.56 55.27
CA LEU A 394 -6.45 16.00 56.51
C LEU A 394 -5.34 15.58 57.49
N GLU A 395 -4.28 14.92 57.01
CA GLU A 395 -3.14 14.49 57.84
C GLU A 395 -2.25 15.65 58.34
N GLY A 396 -2.33 16.83 57.70
CA GLY A 396 -1.60 18.03 58.12
C GLY A 396 -2.39 18.97 59.05
N SER A 397 -3.67 18.68 59.31
CA SER A 397 -4.57 19.48 60.16
C SER A 397 -4.88 18.82 61.51
N ALA A 398 -4.26 17.67 61.80
CA ALA A 398 -4.22 16.99 63.09
C ALA A 398 -2.81 17.12 63.68
#